data_AF-A0A966EU59-F1
#
_entry.id   AF-A0A966EU59-F1
#
_cell.length_a   1.000
_cell.length_b   1.000
_cell.length_c   1.000
_cell.angle_alpha   90.00
_cell.angle_beta   90.00
_cell.angle_gamma   90.00
#
_symmetry.space_group_name_H-M   'P 1'
#
loop_
_entity.id
_entity.type
_entity.pdbx_description
1 polymer ?
#
loop_
_entity_poly.entity_id
_entity_poly.type
_entity_poly.pdbx_seq_one_letter_code
_entity_poly.pdbx_strand_id
1 'polypeptide(L)'
;MTITPELNGGVHFRSVLAFDEARPHVSLLDINTDRDEGLEPVALCSWCGRGQHGSLWLDVEELVQSARLLERASMPPVSYGICASCRDEMSAELFIPSGIGESTS
;
A
#
# COMPACT_ATOMS: atom_id res chain seq x y z
N MET A 1 -12.00 24.42 10.35
CA MET A 1 -10.95 24.15 11.35
C MET A 1 -10.33 25.47 11.76
N THR A 2 -10.12 25.69 13.06
CA THR A 2 -9.43 26.87 13.58
C THR A 2 -8.22 26.41 14.39
N ILE A 3 -7.08 27.06 14.16
CA ILE A 3 -5.81 26.78 14.83
C ILE A 3 -5.40 28.06 15.55
N THR A 4 -5.15 27.97 16.86
CA THR A 4 -4.75 29.12 17.69
C THR A 4 -3.53 28.76 18.53
N PRO A 5 -2.50 29.63 18.60
CA PRO A 5 -1.35 29.41 19.47
C PRO A 5 -1.73 29.57 20.95
N GLU A 6 -1.08 28.81 21.83
CA GLU A 6 -1.23 28.94 23.29
C GLU A 6 0.01 29.58 23.93
N LEU A 7 -0.19 30.23 25.08
CA LEU A 7 0.86 30.95 25.81
C LEU A 7 2.01 30.04 26.30
N ASN A 8 1.76 28.74 26.45
CA ASN A 8 2.73 27.73 26.86
C ASN A 8 3.55 27.15 25.68
N GLY A 9 3.45 27.75 24.48
CA GLY A 9 4.07 27.21 23.27
C GLY A 9 3.29 26.05 22.64
N GLY A 10 2.10 25.74 23.15
CA GLY A 10 1.18 24.76 22.58
C GLY A 10 0.39 25.29 21.39
N VAL A 11 -0.35 24.39 20.76
CA VAL A 11 -1.28 24.70 19.65
C VAL A 11 -2.64 24.12 19.98
N HIS A 12 -3.67 24.96 19.94
CA HIS A 12 -5.05 24.55 20.14
C HIS A 12 -5.74 24.33 18.79
N PHE A 13 -6.29 23.14 18.61
CA PHE A 13 -7.03 22.75 17.42
C PHE A 13 -8.51 22.67 17.76
N ARG A 14 -9.34 23.45 17.05
CA ARG A 14 -10.78 23.33 17.11
C ARG A 14 -11.34 22.92 15.76
N SER A 15 -11.91 21.73 15.73
CA SER A 15 -12.69 21.22 14.60
C SER A 15 -14.16 21.22 14.97
N VAL A 16 -14.98 21.74 14.08
CA VAL A 16 -16.43 21.67 14.14
C VAL A 16 -16.92 21.22 12.77
N LEU A 17 -18.04 20.52 12.72
CA LEU A 17 -18.70 20.17 11.46
C LEU A 17 -19.04 21.48 10.73
N ALA A 18 -18.38 21.73 9.60
CA ALA A 18 -18.61 22.94 8.82
C ALA A 18 -19.80 22.76 7.87
N PHE A 19 -19.92 21.58 7.28
CA PHE A 19 -20.94 21.19 6.33
C PHE A 19 -21.01 19.67 6.27
N ASP A 20 -22.21 19.15 6.06
CA ASP A 20 -22.46 17.74 5.85
C ASP A 20 -23.36 17.59 4.62
N GLU A 21 -23.04 16.63 3.76
CA GLU A 21 -23.81 16.30 2.58
C GLU A 21 -23.93 14.79 2.44
N ALA A 22 -25.17 14.34 2.20
CA ALA A 22 -25.39 12.95 1.82
C ALA A 22 -24.81 12.73 0.41
N ARG A 23 -23.93 11.73 0.29
CA ARG A 23 -23.38 11.30 -1.01
C ARG A 23 -23.96 9.95 -1.40
N PRO A 24 -24.19 9.70 -2.71
CA PRO A 24 -24.58 8.38 -3.17
C PRO A 24 -23.57 7.32 -2.71
N HIS A 25 -24.09 6.13 -2.43
CA HIS A 25 -23.26 4.98 -2.11
C HIS A 25 -22.23 4.72 -3.23
N VAL A 26 -20.96 4.53 -2.86
CA VAL A 26 -19.89 4.19 -3.78
C VAL A 26 -19.58 2.70 -3.61
N SER A 27 -20.13 1.86 -4.48
CA SER A 27 -20.00 0.39 -4.36
C SER A 27 -18.55 -0.10 -4.29
N LEU A 28 -17.63 0.64 -4.90
CA LEU A 28 -16.19 0.39 -4.85
C LEU A 28 -15.62 0.38 -3.42
N LEU A 29 -16.21 1.17 -2.50
CA LEU A 29 -15.75 1.31 -1.12
C LEU A 29 -16.50 0.38 -0.15
N ASP A 30 -17.46 -0.41 -0.65
CA ASP A 30 -18.16 -1.40 0.15
C ASP A 30 -17.34 -2.70 0.22
N ILE A 31 -17.00 -3.09 1.45
CA ILE A 31 -16.22 -4.29 1.75
C ILE A 31 -16.92 -5.59 1.35
N ASN A 32 -18.25 -5.56 1.22
CA ASN A 32 -19.05 -6.72 0.84
C ASN A 32 -19.26 -6.82 -0.68
N THR A 33 -18.80 -5.83 -1.46
CA THR A 33 -18.86 -5.91 -2.92
C THR A 33 -17.85 -6.95 -3.40
N ASP A 34 -18.34 -7.95 -4.12
CA ASP A 34 -17.50 -8.96 -4.76
C ASP A 34 -16.55 -8.30 -5.78
N ARG A 35 -15.34 -8.86 -5.86
CA ARG A 35 -14.38 -8.48 -6.90
C ARG A 35 -14.75 -9.17 -8.20
N ASP A 36 -14.40 -8.53 -9.31
CA ASP A 36 -14.66 -9.06 -10.64
C ASP A 36 -13.58 -10.06 -11.04
N GLU A 37 -13.87 -11.35 -10.81
CA GLU A 37 -13.00 -12.48 -11.13
C GLU A 37 -12.70 -12.62 -12.65
N GLY A 38 -13.40 -11.87 -13.51
CA GLY A 38 -13.11 -11.80 -14.95
C GLY A 38 -11.98 -10.82 -15.32
N LEU A 39 -11.55 -9.98 -14.38
CA LEU A 39 -10.46 -9.02 -14.57
C LEU A 39 -9.10 -9.61 -14.18
N GLU A 40 -8.05 -9.15 -14.85
CA GLU A 40 -6.67 -9.47 -14.48
C GLU A 40 -6.38 -9.03 -13.03
N PRO A 41 -5.88 -9.93 -12.17
CA PRO A 41 -5.58 -9.61 -10.78
C PRO A 41 -4.50 -8.53 -10.64
N VAL A 42 -4.69 -7.63 -9.69
CA VAL A 42 -3.64 -6.70 -9.25
C VAL A 42 -2.72 -7.44 -8.30
N ALA A 43 -1.46 -7.66 -8.70
CA ALA A 43 -0.47 -8.29 -7.84
C ALA A 43 0.14 -7.27 -6.85
N LEU A 44 0.15 -7.61 -5.56
CA LEU A 44 0.80 -6.85 -4.50
C LEU A 44 1.94 -7.64 -3.87
N CYS A 45 3.03 -6.96 -3.54
CA CYS A 45 4.13 -7.52 -2.79
C CYS A 45 3.73 -7.59 -1.32
N SER A 46 3.68 -8.80 -0.75
CA SER A 46 3.33 -8.99 0.66
C SER A 46 4.39 -8.47 1.64
N TRP A 47 5.57 -8.07 1.14
CA TRP A 47 6.66 -7.53 1.95
C TRP A 47 6.71 -6.00 1.97
N CYS A 48 6.83 -5.36 0.80
CA CYS A 48 6.95 -3.89 0.71
C CYS A 48 5.64 -3.17 0.37
N GLY A 49 4.55 -3.88 0.07
CA GLY A 49 3.25 -3.28 -0.27
C GLY A 49 3.14 -2.68 -1.68
N ARG A 50 4.23 -2.60 -2.45
CA ARG A 50 4.20 -2.17 -3.87
C ARG A 50 3.38 -3.12 -4.72
N GLY A 51 2.75 -2.61 -5.78
CA GLY A 51 1.96 -3.40 -6.71
C GLY A 51 2.45 -3.38 -8.14
N GLN A 52 2.11 -4.42 -8.89
CA GLN A 52 2.57 -4.60 -10.26
C GLN A 52 1.67 -3.88 -11.26
N HIS A 53 2.27 -3.09 -12.15
CA HIS A 53 1.62 -2.49 -13.31
C HIS A 53 2.50 -2.71 -14.55
N GLY A 54 2.10 -3.63 -15.41
CA GLY A 54 2.95 -4.11 -16.51
C GLY A 54 4.23 -4.74 -15.99
N SER A 55 5.38 -4.18 -16.39
CA SER A 55 6.71 -4.64 -15.94
C SER A 55 7.24 -3.92 -14.70
N LEU A 56 6.51 -2.94 -14.17
CA LEU A 56 6.94 -2.10 -13.06
C LEU A 56 6.25 -2.48 -11.75
N TRP A 57 6.97 -2.28 -10.65
CA TRP A 57 6.45 -2.34 -9.29
C TRP A 57 6.39 -0.92 -8.74
N LEU A 58 5.17 -0.42 -8.54
CA LEU A 58 4.88 0.96 -8.15
C LEU A 58 4.42 1.02 -6.70
N ASP A 59 4.59 2.17 -6.07
CA ASP A 59 3.92 2.46 -4.79
C ASP A 59 2.40 2.39 -4.99
N VAL A 60 1.68 2.05 -3.91
CA VAL A 60 0.25 1.71 -4.02
C VAL A 60 -0.57 2.90 -4.54
N GLU A 61 -0.22 4.12 -4.15
CA GLU A 61 -0.87 5.34 -4.62
C GLU A 61 -0.67 5.54 -6.14
N GLU A 62 0.54 5.30 -6.64
CA GLU A 62 0.87 5.42 -8.06
C GLU A 62 0.22 4.29 -8.88
N LEU A 63 0.13 3.07 -8.33
CA LEU A 63 -0.61 1.97 -8.93
C LEU A 63 -2.09 2.31 -9.07
N VAL A 64 -2.72 2.80 -8.00
CA VAL A 64 -4.13 3.18 -7.99
C VAL A 64 -4.42 4.22 -9.06
N GLN A 65 -3.54 5.22 -9.18
CA GLN A 65 -3.64 6.28 -10.18
C GLN A 65 -3.41 5.76 -11.62
N SER A 66 -2.29 5.09 -11.86
CA SER A 66 -1.88 4.64 -13.20
C SER A 66 -2.83 3.58 -13.78
N ALA A 67 -3.37 2.69 -12.94
CA ALA A 67 -4.36 1.70 -13.34
C ALA A 67 -5.81 2.23 -13.28
N ARG A 68 -6.02 3.48 -12.82
CA ARG A 68 -7.33 4.13 -12.65
C ARG A 68 -8.31 3.24 -11.87
N LEU A 69 -7.83 2.59 -10.81
CA LEU A 69 -8.60 1.58 -10.07
C LEU A 69 -9.90 2.16 -9.49
N LEU A 70 -9.87 3.41 -9.04
CA LEU A 70 -11.03 4.08 -8.44
C LEU A 70 -12.08 4.56 -9.46
N GLU A 71 -11.79 4.45 -10.75
CA GLU A 71 -12.68 4.87 -11.83
C GLU A 71 -13.41 3.69 -12.48
N ARG A 72 -13.16 2.47 -11.99
CA ARG A 72 -13.77 1.24 -12.51
C ARG A 72 -15.11 0.98 -11.86
N ALA A 73 -16.00 0.30 -12.58
CA ALA A 73 -17.29 -0.13 -12.06
C ALA A 73 -17.16 -1.27 -11.04
N SER A 74 -16.13 -2.11 -11.19
CA SER A 74 -15.81 -3.26 -10.34
C SER A 74 -14.30 -3.30 -10.06
N MET A 75 -13.93 -3.80 -8.87
CA MET A 75 -12.52 -3.97 -8.51
C MET A 75 -12.01 -5.32 -9.01
N PRO A 76 -10.81 -5.38 -9.61
CA PRO A 76 -10.17 -6.66 -9.89
C PRO A 76 -9.80 -7.40 -8.59
N PRO A 77 -9.63 -8.73 -8.64
CA PRO A 77 -9.01 -9.50 -7.56
C PRO A 77 -7.63 -8.94 -7.23
N VAL A 78 -7.21 -9.14 -5.98
CA VAL A 78 -5.84 -8.85 -5.54
C VAL A 78 -5.13 -10.17 -5.33
N SER A 79 -3.99 -10.33 -5.99
CA SER A 79 -3.10 -11.46 -5.75
C SER A 79 -1.91 -10.99 -4.92
N TYR A 80 -1.36 -11.89 -4.12
CA TYR A 80 -0.20 -11.60 -3.27
C TYR A 80 1.00 -12.41 -3.72
N GLY A 81 2.15 -11.75 -3.84
CA GLY A 81 3.42 -12.36 -4.21
C GLY A 81 4.59 -11.59 -3.60
N ILE A 82 5.78 -11.81 -4.15
CA ILE A 82 6.99 -11.09 -3.76
C ILE A 82 7.65 -10.45 -4.98
N CYS A 83 7.94 -9.15 -4.90
CA CYS A 83 8.63 -8.46 -5.98
C CYS A 83 10.12 -8.86 -6.04
N ALA A 84 10.76 -8.60 -7.18
CA ALA A 84 12.15 -8.99 -7.37
C ALA A 84 13.09 -8.38 -6.32
N SER A 85 12.98 -7.08 -6.01
CA SER A 85 13.88 -6.45 -5.02
C SER A 85 13.72 -7.06 -3.63
N CYS A 86 12.50 -7.27 -3.15
CA CYS A 86 12.29 -7.91 -1.84
C CYS A 86 12.76 -9.36 -1.83
N ARG A 87 12.54 -10.12 -2.90
CA ARG A 87 13.04 -11.50 -3.00
C ARG A 87 14.57 -11.52 -2.93
N ASP A 88 15.23 -10.63 -3.68
CA ASP A 88 16.68 -10.59 -3.77
C ASP A 88 17.28 -10.14 -2.42
N GLU A 89 16.70 -9.11 -1.77
CA GLU A 89 17.05 -8.67 -0.41
C GLU A 89 16.91 -9.79 0.64
N MET A 90 15.77 -10.50 0.64
CA MET A 90 15.54 -11.62 1.57
C MET A 90 16.50 -12.78 1.35
N SER A 91 16.89 -13.03 0.10
CA SER A 91 17.84 -14.09 -0.22
C SER A 91 19.29 -13.73 0.14
N ALA A 92 19.62 -12.43 0.22
CA ALA A 92 20.97 -11.96 0.51
C ALA A 92 21.43 -12.36 1.93
N GLU A 93 20.53 -12.40 2.91
CA GLU A 93 20.83 -12.77 4.30
C GLU A 93 21.13 -14.27 4.48
N LEU A 94 20.77 -15.12 3.51
CA LEU A 94 21.08 -16.55 3.54
C LEU A 94 22.52 -16.86 3.10
N PHE A 95 23.22 -15.88 2.53
CA PHE A 95 24.62 -16.01 2.10
C PHE A 95 25.61 -15.47 3.14
N ILE A 96 25.41 -15.78 4.44
CA ILE A 96 26.50 -15.61 5.41
C ILE A 96 27.54 -16.70 5.11
N PRO A 97 28.79 -16.37 4.72
CA PRO A 97 29.85 -17.34 4.72
C PRO A 97 30.03 -17.76 6.17
N SER A 98 29.61 -18.99 6.50
CA SER A 98 29.97 -19.61 7.76
C SER A 98 31.49 -19.79 7.74
N GLY A 99 32.22 -18.77 8.19
CA GLY A 99 33.64 -18.85 8.50
C GLY A 99 33.81 -19.68 9.78
N ILE A 100 33.56 -20.98 9.66
CA ILE A 100 34.06 -22.01 10.57
C ILE A 100 35.58 -21.97 10.48
N GLY A 101 36.22 -21.81 11.64
CA GLY A 101 37.58 -21.30 11.74
C GLY A 101 38.71 -22.26 11.41
N GLU A 102 39.92 -21.71 11.49
CA GLU A 102 41.15 -22.44 11.70
C GLU A 102 41.91 -21.79 12.87
N SER A 103 41.91 -22.49 14.01
CA SER A 103 43.02 -22.44 14.95
C SER A 103 44.15 -23.28 14.37
N THR A 104 45.31 -22.68 14.11
CA THR A 104 46.59 -23.39 14.16
C THR A 104 47.70 -22.41 14.53
N SER A 105 48.60 -22.96 15.34
CA SER A 105 49.66 -22.37 16.18
C SER A 105 50.60 -21.35 15.56
#